data_AF-A0A925EVA7-F1
#
_entry.id   AF-A0A925EVA7-F1
#
_cell.length_a   1.000
_cell.length_b   1.000
_cell.length_c   1.000
_cell.angle_alpha   90.00
_cell.angle_beta   90.00
_cell.angle_gamma   90.00
#
_symmetry.space_group_name_H-M   'P 1'
#
loop_
_entity.id
_entity.type
_entity.pdbx_description
1 polymer ?
#
loop_
_entity_poly.entity_id
_entity_poly.type
_entity_poly.pdbx_seq_one_letter_code
_entity_poly.pdbx_strand_id
1 'polypeptide(L)'
;MALIKSILLSFSHWVLTALLNALLSGGWLSFFSTECNPWPGAYLLVFICTLVFSIPGIFIFWIVLLVNWDEDLLFRSLLKTGCIVAALTSLLLFVLPVDSIKGQQLFLSCCMLVASGASIMIHHSIIKSITPCKKNIQLIKKIN
;
A
#
# COMPACT_ATOMS: atom_id res chain seq x y z
N MET A 1 2.68 -12.92 -22.15
CA MET A 1 3.07 -13.62 -20.90
C MET A 1 3.73 -12.70 -19.86
N ALA A 2 4.67 -11.81 -20.23
CA ALA A 2 5.33 -10.90 -19.29
C ALA A 2 4.36 -9.94 -18.56
N LEU A 3 3.37 -9.36 -19.26
CA LEU A 3 2.38 -8.45 -18.66
C LEU A 3 1.60 -9.08 -17.50
N ILE A 4 1.04 -10.29 -17.72
CA ILE A 4 0.25 -11.00 -16.73
C ILE A 4 1.12 -11.34 -15.51
N LYS A 5 2.37 -11.75 -15.74
CA LYS A 5 3.34 -11.96 -14.65
C LYS A 5 3.57 -10.68 -13.86
N SER A 6 3.75 -9.52 -14.51
CA SER A 6 3.91 -8.22 -13.83
C SER A 6 2.71 -7.82 -12.99
N ILE A 7 1.49 -8.02 -13.52
CA ILE A 7 0.24 -7.72 -12.80
C ILE A 7 0.09 -8.64 -11.59
N LEU A 8 0.31 -9.95 -11.76
CA LEU A 8 0.27 -10.91 -10.65
C LEU A 8 1.31 -10.58 -9.59
N LEU A 9 2.54 -10.26 -9.98
CA LEU A 9 3.62 -9.94 -9.05
C LEU A 9 3.32 -8.65 -8.28
N SER A 10 2.80 -7.62 -8.96
CA SER A 10 2.31 -6.40 -8.32
C SER A 10 1.15 -6.67 -7.36
N PHE A 11 0.19 -7.51 -7.75
CA PHE A 11 -0.95 -7.86 -6.91
C PHE A 11 -0.53 -8.61 -5.66
N SER A 12 0.32 -9.64 -5.80
CA SER A 12 0.85 -10.41 -4.67
C SER A 12 1.61 -9.52 -3.68
N HIS A 13 2.38 -8.54 -4.17
CA HIS A 13 3.08 -7.60 -3.31
C HIS A 13 2.14 -6.60 -2.64
N TRP A 14 1.09 -6.15 -3.33
CA TRP A 14 0.05 -5.33 -2.72
C TRP A 14 -0.60 -6.06 -1.54
N VAL A 15 -1.02 -7.33 -1.73
CA VAL A 15 -1.57 -8.17 -0.65
C VAL A 15 -0.56 -8.33 0.48
N LEU A 16 0.71 -8.61 0.16
CA LEU A 16 1.77 -8.75 1.17
C LEU A 16 1.96 -7.46 1.98
N THR A 17 1.98 -6.30 1.33
CA THR A 17 2.10 -5.01 2.02
C THR A 17 0.88 -4.68 2.87
N ALA A 18 -0.32 -5.02 2.41
CA ALA A 18 -1.54 -4.87 3.22
C ALA A 18 -1.49 -5.76 4.48
N LEU A 19 -1.05 -7.01 4.34
CA LEU A 19 -0.86 -7.94 5.47
C LEU A 19 0.22 -7.45 6.45
N LEU A 20 1.36 -6.96 5.97
CA LEU A 20 2.41 -6.41 6.84
C LEU A 20 1.92 -5.17 7.60
N ASN A 21 1.22 -4.26 6.92
CA ASN A 21 0.66 -3.05 7.55
C ASN A 21 -0.35 -3.40 8.65
N ALA A 22 -1.17 -4.40 8.39
CA ALA A 22 -2.09 -4.95 9.37
C ALA A 22 -1.40 -5.58 10.58
N LEU A 23 -0.39 -6.43 10.34
CA LEU A 23 0.37 -7.07 11.41
C LEU A 23 1.11 -6.05 12.25
N LEU A 24 1.68 -5.01 11.64
CA LEU A 24 2.34 -3.92 12.38
C LEU A 24 1.35 -3.10 13.19
N SER A 25 0.23 -2.70 12.59
CA SER A 25 -0.81 -1.93 13.28
C SER A 25 -1.42 -2.73 14.44
N GLY A 26 -1.65 -4.03 14.22
CA GLY A 26 -2.27 -4.89 15.23
C GLY A 26 -1.32 -5.45 16.27
N GLY A 27 -0.07 -5.76 15.91
CA GLY A 27 0.96 -6.07 16.90
C GLY A 27 1.14 -4.89 17.85
N TRP A 28 1.16 -3.66 17.33
CA TRP A 28 1.34 -2.48 18.16
C TRP A 28 0.16 -2.16 19.08
N LEU A 29 -1.06 -2.20 18.56
CA LEU A 29 -2.27 -2.02 19.38
C LEU A 29 -2.28 -3.03 20.56
N SER A 30 -1.80 -4.25 20.35
CA SER A 30 -1.67 -5.28 21.39
C SER A 30 -0.61 -4.95 22.46
N PHE A 31 0.51 -4.30 22.07
CA PHE A 31 1.56 -3.90 23.00
C PHE A 31 1.19 -2.67 23.85
N PHE A 32 0.36 -1.77 23.34
CA PHE A 32 0.05 -0.48 23.99
C PHE A 32 -1.36 -0.40 24.58
N SER A 33 -2.24 -1.38 24.32
CA SER A 33 -3.48 -1.53 25.08
C SER A 33 -3.17 -2.08 26.47
N THR A 34 -2.77 -1.20 27.39
CA THR A 34 -2.64 -1.50 28.82
C THR A 34 -4.00 -1.69 29.51
N GLU A 35 -5.12 -1.35 28.85
CA GLU A 35 -6.46 -1.63 29.36
C GLU A 35 -6.99 -3.01 28.92
N CYS A 36 -7.47 -3.77 29.91
CA CYS A 36 -7.82 -5.20 29.93
C CYS A 36 -8.90 -5.71 28.94
N ASN A 37 -9.20 -5.03 27.83
CA ASN A 37 -10.05 -5.59 26.78
C ASN A 37 -9.81 -4.90 25.43
N PRO A 38 -8.69 -5.21 24.75
CA PRO A 38 -8.52 -4.77 23.38
C PRO A 38 -9.59 -5.43 22.51
N TRP A 39 -10.60 -4.67 22.09
CA TRP A 39 -11.67 -5.16 21.23
C TRP A 39 -11.04 -5.73 19.94
N PRO A 40 -11.12 -7.04 19.68
CA PRO A 40 -10.54 -7.65 18.48
C PRO A 40 -11.08 -7.01 17.19
N GLY A 41 -12.29 -6.44 17.26
CA GLY A 41 -12.92 -5.71 16.17
C GLY A 41 -12.18 -4.44 15.77
N ALA A 42 -11.44 -3.77 16.65
CA ALA A 42 -10.66 -2.58 16.30
C ALA A 42 -9.52 -2.93 15.33
N TYR A 43 -8.84 -4.05 15.56
CA TYR A 43 -7.79 -4.57 14.69
C TYR A 43 -8.32 -4.94 13.31
N LEU A 44 -9.45 -5.66 13.29
CA LEU A 44 -10.11 -6.06 12.06
C LEU A 44 -10.64 -4.84 11.28
N LEU A 45 -11.13 -3.82 11.98
CA LEU A 45 -11.60 -2.58 11.37
C LEU A 45 -10.44 -1.82 10.72
N VAL A 46 -9.31 -1.66 11.42
CA VAL A 46 -8.10 -1.04 10.85
C VAL A 46 -7.62 -1.82 9.62
N PHE A 47 -7.61 -3.17 9.70
CA PHE A 47 -7.29 -4.03 8.55
C PHE A 47 -8.19 -3.73 7.34
N ILE A 48 -9.51 -3.80 7.53
CA ILE A 48 -10.50 -3.63 6.47
C ILE A 48 -10.40 -2.22 5.88
N CYS A 49 -10.29 -1.18 6.70
CA CYS A 49 -10.15 0.19 6.23
C CYS A 49 -8.88 0.35 5.38
N THR A 50 -7.74 -0.14 5.85
CA THR A 50 -6.46 -0.04 5.10
C THR A 50 -6.54 -0.78 3.76
N LEU A 51 -7.22 -1.93 3.74
CA LEU A 51 -7.40 -2.74 2.53
C LEU A 51 -8.36 -2.07 1.54
N VAL A 52 -9.51 -1.56 2.01
CA VAL A 52 -10.50 -0.86 1.16
C VAL A 52 -9.91 0.43 0.57
N PHE A 53 -9.23 1.24 1.37
CA PHE A 53 -8.66 2.50 0.88
C PHE A 53 -7.47 2.29 -0.06
N SER A 54 -6.80 1.14 -0.03
CA SER A 54 -5.69 0.85 -0.95
C SER A 54 -6.14 0.27 -2.30
N ILE A 55 -7.40 -0.15 -2.45
CA ILE A 55 -7.97 -0.64 -3.72
C ILE A 55 -7.94 0.43 -4.83
N PRO A 56 -8.40 1.68 -4.62
CA PRO A 56 -8.28 2.73 -5.64
C PRO A 56 -6.84 2.95 -6.10
N GLY A 57 -5.87 2.84 -5.19
CA GLY A 57 -4.44 2.99 -5.47
C GLY A 57 -3.91 1.92 -6.42
N ILE A 58 -4.30 0.64 -6.24
CA ILE A 58 -3.84 -0.44 -7.12
C ILE A 58 -4.43 -0.32 -8.54
N PHE A 59 -5.69 0.11 -8.66
CA PHE A 59 -6.31 0.33 -9.97
C PHE A 59 -5.63 1.49 -10.73
N ILE A 60 -5.36 2.61 -10.05
CA ILE A 60 -4.62 3.73 -10.66
C ILE A 60 -3.22 3.26 -11.09
N PHE A 61 -2.52 2.50 -10.25
CA PHE A 61 -1.22 1.94 -10.60
C PHE A 61 -1.27 1.05 -11.84
N TRP A 62 -2.26 0.16 -11.95
CA TRP A 62 -2.43 -0.68 -13.13
C TRP A 62 -2.77 0.10 -14.40
N ILE A 63 -3.62 1.14 -14.29
CA ILE A 63 -3.92 2.01 -15.43
C ILE A 63 -2.64 2.70 -15.91
N VAL A 64 -1.84 3.26 -15.00
CA VAL A 64 -0.56 3.90 -15.36
C VAL A 64 0.39 2.87 -15.96
N LEU A 65 0.49 1.66 -15.40
CA LEU A 65 1.29 0.55 -15.94
C LEU A 65 0.86 0.13 -17.34
N LEU A 66 -0.44 0.15 -17.65
CA LEU A 66 -0.96 -0.21 -18.97
C LEU A 66 -0.73 0.91 -19.99
N VAL A 67 -0.89 2.16 -19.58
CA VAL A 67 -0.79 3.34 -20.45
C VAL A 67 0.66 3.74 -20.72
N ASN A 68 1.52 3.75 -19.70
CA ASN A 68 2.90 4.20 -19.82
C ASN A 68 3.87 3.41 -18.93
N TRP A 69 4.90 2.83 -19.54
CA TRP A 69 5.91 1.98 -18.87
C TRP A 69 7.09 2.78 -18.32
N ASP A 70 6.91 4.09 -18.19
CA ASP A 70 7.89 4.99 -17.64
C ASP A 70 7.97 4.82 -16.11
N GLU A 71 9.17 4.46 -15.64
CA GLU A 71 9.48 4.24 -14.23
C GLU A 71 9.18 5.47 -13.38
N ASP A 72 9.50 6.67 -13.87
CA ASP A 72 9.31 7.90 -13.11
C ASP A 72 7.83 8.23 -12.95
N LEU A 73 7.02 7.97 -13.98
CA LEU A 73 5.57 8.17 -13.92
C LEU A 73 4.90 7.14 -13.00
N LEU A 74 5.33 5.88 -13.05
CA LEU A 74 4.84 4.83 -12.17
C LEU A 74 5.16 5.12 -10.71
N PHE A 75 6.39 5.56 -10.43
CA PHE A 75 6.81 5.94 -9.08
C PHE A 75 6.05 7.16 -8.57
N ARG A 76 5.91 8.22 -9.38
CA ARG A 76 5.13 9.41 -9.01
C ARG A 76 3.66 9.07 -8.74
N SER A 77 3.08 8.16 -9.54
CA SER A 77 1.72 7.69 -9.31
C SER A 77 1.59 6.96 -7.97
N LEU A 78 2.49 6.02 -7.68
CA LEU A 78 2.54 5.31 -6.40
C LEU A 78 2.71 6.24 -5.21
N LEU A 79 3.57 7.25 -5.34
CA LEU A 79 3.82 8.20 -4.27
C LEU A 79 2.57 9.04 -3.98
N LYS A 80 1.91 9.55 -5.02
CA LYS A 80 0.66 10.31 -4.88
C LYS A 80 -0.46 9.47 -4.29
N THR A 81 -0.70 8.28 -4.82
CA THR A 81 -1.77 7.41 -4.31
C THR A 81 -1.46 6.94 -2.88
N GLY A 82 -0.21 6.58 -2.58
CA GLY A 82 0.23 6.22 -1.23
C GLY A 82 0.03 7.34 -0.21
N CYS A 83 0.34 8.59 -0.56
CA CYS A 83 0.09 9.75 0.30
C CYS A 83 -1.42 9.98 0.51
N ILE A 84 -2.23 9.92 -0.55
CA ILE A 84 -3.69 10.11 -0.46
C ILE A 84 -4.32 9.02 0.42
N VAL A 85 -3.94 7.77 0.22
CA VAL A 85 -4.45 6.63 1.00
C VAL A 85 -4.05 6.75 2.48
N ALA A 86 -2.80 7.12 2.76
CA ALA A 86 -2.34 7.33 4.14
C ALA A 86 -3.10 8.49 4.82
N ALA A 87 -3.31 9.60 4.12
CA ALA A 87 -4.05 10.75 4.62
C ALA A 87 -5.53 10.42 4.88
N LEU A 88 -6.20 9.75 3.95
CA LEU A 88 -7.59 9.32 4.11
C LEU A 88 -7.76 8.30 5.25
N THR A 89 -6.84 7.33 5.34
CA THR A 89 -6.87 6.32 6.42
C THR A 89 -6.64 6.98 7.78
N SER A 90 -5.69 7.93 7.87
CA SER A 90 -5.47 8.72 9.08
C SER A 90 -6.70 9.55 9.46
N LEU A 91 -7.28 10.29 8.52
CA LEU A 91 -8.51 11.06 8.75
C LEU A 91 -9.64 10.18 9.28
N LEU A 92 -9.81 8.99 8.71
CA LEU A 92 -10.83 8.04 9.14
C LEU A 92 -10.62 7.58 10.60
N LEU A 93 -9.37 7.34 11.00
CA LEU A 93 -9.02 6.99 12.38
C LEU A 93 -9.34 8.11 13.37
N PHE A 94 -9.28 9.37 12.95
CA PHE A 94 -9.71 10.51 13.78
C PHE A 94 -11.23 10.65 13.88
N VAL A 95 -11.98 10.26 12.84
CA VAL A 95 -13.44 10.37 12.80
C VAL A 95 -14.14 9.20 13.51
N LEU A 96 -13.47 8.05 13.63
CA LEU A 96 -14.03 6.86 14.28
C LEU A 96 -14.34 7.11 15.77
N PRO A 97 -15.60 7.01 16.22
CA PRO A 97 -16.01 7.28 17.60
C PRO A 97 -15.74 6.07 18.51
N VAL A 98 -14.62 5.38 18.30
CA VAL A 98 -14.26 4.16 19.04
C VAL A 98 -13.36 4.57 20.20
N ASP A 99 -13.85 4.43 21.42
CA ASP A 99 -13.12 4.84 22.63
C ASP A 99 -11.76 4.13 22.78
N SER A 100 -11.63 2.90 22.27
CA SER A 100 -10.36 2.16 22.26
C SER A 100 -9.27 2.75 21.35
N ILE A 101 -9.61 3.72 20.49
CA ILE A 101 -8.69 4.38 19.56
C ILE A 101 -8.36 5.82 20.03
N LYS A 102 -9.15 6.37 20.97
CA LYS A 102 -8.95 7.73 21.48
C LYS A 102 -7.61 7.84 22.21
N GLY A 103 -6.81 8.85 21.84
CA GLY A 103 -5.47 9.07 22.38
C GLY A 103 -4.36 8.31 21.62
N GLN A 104 -4.70 7.34 20.78
CA GLN A 104 -3.73 6.60 19.95
C GLN A 104 -3.72 7.06 18.48
N GLN A 105 -4.59 8.01 18.09
CA GLN A 105 -4.79 8.41 16.68
C GLN A 105 -3.52 8.95 16.01
N LEU A 106 -2.76 9.79 16.72
CA LEU A 106 -1.53 10.40 16.21
C LEU A 106 -0.46 9.32 15.94
N PHE A 107 -0.38 8.33 16.81
CA PHE A 107 0.52 7.20 16.67
C PHE A 107 0.11 6.27 15.52
N LEU A 108 -1.17 5.88 15.46
CA LEU A 108 -1.70 5.05 14.35
C LEU A 108 -1.51 5.75 13.00
N SER A 109 -1.61 7.09 12.97
CA SER A 109 -1.32 7.89 11.77
C SER A 109 0.16 7.79 11.37
N CYS A 110 1.10 7.86 12.32
CA CYS A 110 2.52 7.61 12.06
C CYS A 110 2.76 6.18 11.52
N CYS A 111 2.09 5.16 12.08
CA CYS A 111 2.15 3.80 11.55
C CYS A 111 1.69 3.73 10.10
N MET A 112 0.57 4.37 9.75
CA MET A 112 0.06 4.41 8.38
C MET A 112 1.02 5.11 7.41
N LEU A 113 1.73 6.13 7.86
CA LEU A 113 2.77 6.79 7.05
C LEU A 113 3.97 5.87 6.81
N VAL A 114 4.48 5.19 7.84
CA VAL A 114 5.59 4.23 7.71
C VAL A 114 5.19 3.05 6.83
N ALA A 115 4.00 2.52 7.05
CA ALA A 115 3.36 1.49 6.23
C ALA A 115 3.25 1.87 4.75
N SER A 116 2.81 3.11 4.47
CA SER A 116 2.72 3.64 3.11
C SER A 116 4.11 3.78 2.48
N GLY A 117 5.09 4.32 3.21
CA GLY A 117 6.48 4.41 2.76
C GLY A 117 7.09 3.05 2.43
N ALA A 118 6.93 2.07 3.30
CA ALA A 118 7.39 0.70 3.08
C ALA A 118 6.75 0.07 1.84
N SER A 119 5.44 0.25 1.66
CA SER A 119 4.72 -0.23 0.48
C SER A 119 5.24 0.41 -0.81
N ILE A 120 5.49 1.73 -0.81
CA ILE A 120 6.07 2.46 -1.94
C ILE A 120 7.46 1.93 -2.28
N MET A 121 8.34 1.71 -1.28
CA MET A 121 9.69 1.19 -1.51
C MET A 121 9.68 -0.21 -2.13
N ILE A 122 8.79 -1.08 -1.66
CA ILE A 122 8.62 -2.44 -2.21
C ILE A 122 8.15 -2.36 -3.66
N HIS A 123 7.12 -1.55 -3.96
CA HIS A 123 6.62 -1.38 -5.32
C HIS A 123 7.65 -0.75 -6.27
N HIS A 124 8.46 0.20 -5.79
CA HIS A 124 9.53 0.81 -6.58
C HIS A 124 10.62 -0.20 -6.97
N SER A 125 11.04 -1.06 -6.03
CA SER A 125 11.98 -2.15 -6.32
C SER A 125 11.46 -3.07 -7.44
N ILE A 126 10.16 -3.34 -7.42
CA ILE A 126 9.50 -4.18 -8.43
C ILE A 126 9.45 -3.45 -9.78
N ILE A 127 9.04 -2.18 -9.83
CA ILE A 127 9.04 -1.41 -11.08
C ILE A 127 10.42 -1.51 -11.74
N LYS A 128 11.49 -1.27 -10.97
CA LYS A 128 12.89 -1.37 -11.43
C LYS A 128 13.26 -2.74 -11.99
N SER A 129 12.67 -3.82 -11.49
CA SER A 129 12.92 -5.17 -12.00
C SER A 129 12.16 -5.47 -13.30
N ILE A 130 11.04 -4.80 -13.57
CA ILE A 130 10.16 -5.09 -14.70
C ILE A 130 10.41 -4.14 -15.89
N THR A 131 10.69 -2.85 -15.65
CA THR A 131 10.94 -1.84 -16.71
C THR A 131 12.12 -2.17 -17.66
N PRO A 132 13.30 -2.63 -17.21
CA PRO A 132 14.41 -2.96 -18.12
C PRO A 132 14.13 -4.20 -18.99
N CYS A 133 13.35 -5.16 -18.49
CA CYS A 133 13.02 -6.39 -19.22
C CYS A 133 12.21 -6.10 -20.50
N LYS A 134 11.33 -5.08 -20.49
CA LYS A 134 10.51 -4.71 -21.65
C LYS A 134 11.21 -3.77 -22.62
N LYS A 135 12.08 -2.87 -22.14
CA LYS A 135 12.94 -2.02 -23.01
C LYS A 135 13.80 -2.86 -23.94
N ASN A 136 14.40 -3.95 -23.42
CA ASN A 136 15.15 -4.90 -24.24
C ASN A 136 14.28 -5.61 -25.28
N ILE A 137 13.06 -6.04 -24.93
CA ILE A 137 12.13 -6.67 -25.88
C ILE A 137 11.68 -5.70 -26.98
N GLN A 138 11.46 -4.42 -26.65
CA GLN A 138 11.09 -3.39 -27.63
C GLN A 138 12.26 -3.00 -28.54
N LEU A 139 13.49 -2.97 -28.03
CA LEU A 139 14.71 -2.78 -28.83
C LEU A 139 14.91 -3.93 -29.82
N ILE A 140 14.76 -5.18 -29.37
CA ILE A 140 14.88 -6.36 -30.24
C ILE A 140 13.81 -6.34 -31.36
N LYS A 141 12.58 -5.90 -31.07
CA LYS A 141 11.51 -5.74 -32.08
C LYS A 141 11.70 -4.56 -33.04
N LYS A 142 12.63 -3.64 -32.77
CA LYS A 142 12.95 -2.52 -33.66
C LYS A 142 14.11 -2.83 -34.62
N ILE A 143 14.89 -3.88 -34.31
CA ILE A 143 16.07 -4.30 -35.07
C ILE A 143 15.70 -5.36 -36.12
N ASN A 144 14.62 -6.11 -35.90
CA ASN A 144 13.97 -6.98 -36.89
C ASN A 144 12.82 -6.26 -37.58
#